data_AF-A0A8J5E9V3-F1
#
_entry.id   AF-A0A8J5E9V3-F1
#
_cell.length_a   1.000
_cell.length_b   1.000
_cell.length_c   1.000
_cell.angle_alpha   90.00
_cell.angle_beta   90.00
_cell.angle_gamma   90.00
#
_symmetry.space_group_name_H-M   'P 1'
#
loop_
_entity.id
_entity.type
_entity.pdbx_description
1 polymer ?
#
loop_
_entity_poly.entity_id
_entity_poly.type
_entity_poly.pdbx_seq_one_letter_code
_entity_poly.pdbx_strand_id
1 'polypeptide(L)'
;MRFYVVLLLLATLAVASVGDRSPEFRNCLTNCIRHTCQNKKYVPPLFHRILLWDCPQECDYRCQQIITFARISQGQEIVQFHGKWPFLRFFGVQELASVIFSMANFVPHYKGWQMLKRLNQRKPNSLIPYYIGFAIVGMNSWVWSSVFHTRDFPVTEKLDYFSAGLSVLYGFFFATVRIFRLDKDSRETIRLALASVCVTLFLAHVSYLSFIKFDYGYNMMANVVVGALQLIMWSVYSFSQFAKTREWWSLMPFGLCVTISAAMGLELFDFPPWKFLVDAHSLWHAATVIPCFLWYTWMKKDLQYEERAEKQE
;
A
#
# COMPACT_ATOMS: atom_id res chain seq x y z
N MET A 1 15.69 38.21 -4.75
CA MET A 1 14.65 38.44 -3.72
C MET A 1 13.21 38.32 -4.28
N ARG A 2 12.94 37.33 -5.15
CA ARG A 2 11.60 37.03 -5.69
C ARG A 2 11.25 35.53 -5.69
N PHE A 3 12.12 34.68 -5.14
CA PHE A 3 11.90 33.23 -5.06
C PHE A 3 11.37 32.74 -3.70
N TYR A 4 11.47 33.55 -2.65
CA TYR A 4 11.03 33.18 -1.30
C TYR A 4 9.53 33.43 -1.04
N VAL A 5 8.86 34.23 -1.87
CA VAL A 5 7.43 34.56 -1.67
C VAL A 5 6.50 33.46 -2.19
N VAL A 6 6.95 32.64 -3.15
CA VAL A 6 6.13 31.54 -3.70
C VAL A 6 6.10 30.32 -2.77
N LEU A 7 7.13 30.13 -1.93
CA LEU A 7 7.19 29.04 -0.94
C LEU A 7 6.29 29.25 0.28
N LEU A 8 5.76 30.46 0.50
CA LEU A 8 4.84 30.76 1.61
C LEU A 8 3.36 30.52 1.26
N LEU A 9 3.01 30.20 0.00
CA LEU A 9 1.62 29.99 -0.45
C LEU A 9 1.19 28.52 -0.53
N LEU A 10 2.06 27.57 -0.18
CA LEU A 10 1.73 26.13 -0.09
C LEU A 10 1.86 25.57 1.33
N ALA A 11 1.82 26.44 2.36
CA ALA A 11 1.43 25.98 3.67
C ALA A 11 -0.08 25.72 3.64
N THR A 12 -0.49 24.55 3.14
CA THR A 12 -1.85 24.06 3.38
C THR A 12 -2.04 24.06 4.88
N LEU A 13 -2.82 25.01 5.40
CA LEU A 13 -3.30 24.93 6.77
C LEU A 13 -3.96 23.55 6.88
N ALA A 14 -3.44 22.69 7.76
CA ALA A 14 -4.04 21.40 8.02
C ALA A 14 -5.40 21.66 8.66
N VAL A 15 -6.45 21.72 7.84
CA VAL A 15 -7.80 21.93 8.31
C VAL A 15 -8.28 20.59 8.86
N ALA A 16 -8.60 20.57 10.16
CA ALA A 16 -9.22 19.40 10.77
C ALA A 16 -10.49 19.00 10.00
N SER A 17 -10.82 17.70 9.99
CA SER A 17 -11.94 17.21 9.20
C SER A 17 -13.24 17.90 9.60
N VAL A 18 -14.23 17.89 8.70
CA VAL A 18 -15.53 18.53 8.96
C VAL A 18 -16.18 17.96 10.23
N GLY A 19 -16.07 16.64 10.44
CA GLY A 19 -16.53 15.98 11.66
C GLY A 19 -15.83 16.47 12.93
N ASP A 20 -14.51 16.70 12.89
CA ASP A 20 -13.74 17.16 14.05
C ASP A 20 -14.07 18.59 14.47
N ARG A 21 -14.61 19.38 13.53
CA ARG A 21 -15.03 20.77 13.76
C ARG A 21 -16.48 20.89 14.21
N SER A 22 -17.28 19.82 14.10
CA SER A 22 -18.68 19.81 14.51
C SER A 22 -18.83 20.01 16.03
N PRO A 23 -19.61 21.02 16.48
CA PRO A 23 -19.95 21.18 17.89
C PRO A 23 -20.68 19.97 18.47
N GLU A 24 -21.52 19.32 17.66
CA GLU A 24 -22.28 18.13 18.04
C GLU A 24 -21.35 16.97 18.37
N PHE A 25 -20.34 16.71 17.53
CA PHE A 25 -19.33 15.69 17.76
C PHE A 25 -18.50 15.98 19.01
N ARG A 26 -17.97 17.20 19.15
CA ARG A 26 -17.15 17.60 20.31
C ARG A 26 -17.91 17.50 21.63
N ASN A 27 -19.17 17.93 21.64
CA ASN A 27 -20.03 17.83 22.82
C ASN A 27 -20.34 16.37 23.15
N CYS A 28 -20.68 15.54 22.16
CA CYS A 28 -20.88 14.10 22.35
C CYS A 28 -19.64 13.45 22.97
N LEU A 29 -18.46 13.69 22.40
CA LEU A 29 -17.21 13.08 22.84
C LEU A 29 -16.86 13.48 24.27
N THR A 30 -16.92 14.77 24.58
CA THR A 30 -16.62 15.30 25.92
C THR A 30 -17.55 14.71 26.98
N ASN A 31 -18.85 14.67 26.69
CA ASN A 31 -19.84 14.11 27.62
C ASN A 31 -19.67 12.60 27.77
N CYS A 32 -19.42 11.87 26.68
CA CYS A 32 -19.19 10.43 26.74
C CYS A 32 -17.98 10.10 27.63
N ILE A 33 -16.85 10.77 27.42
CA ILE A 33 -15.64 10.55 28.22
C ILE A 33 -15.89 10.87 29.70
N ARG A 34 -16.52 12.01 29.99
CA ARG A 34 -16.82 12.45 31.36
C ARG A 34 -17.71 11.44 32.09
N HIS A 35 -18.81 11.01 31.49
CA HIS A 35 -19.79 10.17 32.17
C HIS A 35 -19.42 8.68 32.16
N THR A 36 -18.79 8.20 31.10
CA THR A 36 -18.53 6.78 30.85
C THR A 36 -17.15 6.35 31.33
N CYS A 37 -16.11 7.15 31.04
CA CYS A 37 -14.72 6.75 31.26
C CYS A 37 -14.18 7.16 32.63
N GLN A 38 -14.51 8.36 33.14
CA GLN A 38 -13.97 8.84 34.42
C GLN A 38 -14.38 7.98 35.61
N ASN A 39 -15.57 7.38 35.56
CA ASN A 39 -16.05 6.49 36.61
C ASN A 39 -15.43 5.08 36.57
N LYS A 40 -14.58 4.76 35.59
CA LYS A 40 -14.00 3.41 35.31
C LYS A 40 -15.02 2.25 35.29
N LYS A 41 -16.31 2.55 35.18
CA LYS A 41 -17.39 1.55 35.15
C LYS A 41 -17.48 0.85 33.79
N TYR A 42 -17.10 1.54 32.73
CA TYR A 42 -17.12 0.98 31.40
C TYR A 42 -15.81 0.24 31.09
N VAL A 43 -15.95 -1.02 30.71
CA VAL A 43 -14.86 -1.88 30.25
C VAL A 43 -15.19 -2.29 28.82
N PRO A 44 -14.34 -1.98 27.82
CA PRO A 44 -14.59 -2.37 26.44
C PRO A 44 -14.77 -3.90 26.30
N PRO A 45 -15.54 -4.38 25.31
CA PRO A 45 -15.67 -5.80 25.02
C PRO A 45 -14.33 -6.51 24.83
N LEU A 46 -14.29 -7.84 25.02
CA LEU A 46 -13.03 -8.62 24.97
C LEU A 46 -12.23 -8.40 23.68
N PHE A 47 -12.86 -8.55 22.51
CA PHE A 47 -12.19 -8.35 21.23
C PHE A 47 -11.65 -6.93 21.07
N HIS A 48 -12.35 -5.93 21.62
CA HIS A 48 -11.90 -4.54 21.56
C HIS A 48 -10.67 -4.33 22.45
N ARG A 49 -10.62 -4.95 23.63
CA ARG A 49 -9.43 -4.92 24.51
C ARG A 49 -8.24 -5.66 23.91
N ILE A 50 -8.45 -6.78 23.22
CA ILE A 50 -7.39 -7.50 22.49
C ILE A 50 -6.76 -6.57 21.45
N LEU A 51 -7.57 -5.77 20.77
CA LEU A 51 -7.13 -4.75 19.82
C LEU A 51 -6.78 -3.40 20.48
N LEU A 52 -6.65 -3.38 21.81
CA LEU A 52 -6.21 -2.20 22.56
C LEU A 52 -7.08 -0.95 22.33
N TRP A 53 -8.39 -1.14 22.15
CA TRP A 53 -9.34 -0.03 22.20
C TRP A 53 -9.58 0.36 23.66
N ASP A 54 -9.35 1.63 23.97
CA ASP A 54 -9.63 2.20 25.29
C ASP A 54 -11.00 2.90 25.35
N CYS A 55 -11.42 3.28 26.55
CA CYS A 55 -12.73 3.92 26.73
C CYS A 55 -12.88 5.24 25.95
N PRO A 56 -11.89 6.16 25.95
CA PRO A 56 -11.94 7.36 25.11
C PRO A 56 -12.14 7.05 23.62
N GLN A 57 -11.46 6.06 23.06
CA GLN A 57 -11.59 5.68 21.66
C GLN A 57 -12.92 4.97 21.34
N GLU A 58 -13.50 4.26 22.31
CA GLU A 58 -14.87 3.74 22.19
C GLU A 58 -15.90 4.89 22.19
N CYS A 59 -15.70 5.91 23.02
CA CYS A 59 -16.53 7.12 23.01
C CYS A 59 -16.42 7.90 21.70
N ASP A 60 -15.19 8.09 21.21
CA ASP A 60 -14.92 8.71 19.92
C ASP A 60 -15.65 7.99 18.79
N TYR A 61 -15.43 6.68 18.67
CA TYR A 61 -16.14 5.83 17.70
C TYR A 61 -17.65 5.96 17.77
N ARG A 62 -18.21 5.81 18.98
CA ARG A 62 -19.67 5.88 19.19
C ARG A 62 -20.22 7.23 18.77
N CYS A 63 -19.53 8.32 19.09
CA CYS A 63 -19.94 9.66 18.70
C CYS A 63 -19.84 9.87 17.19
N GLN A 64 -18.79 9.37 16.51
CA GLN A 64 -18.73 9.40 15.05
C GLN A 64 -19.96 8.70 14.43
N GLN A 65 -20.33 7.52 14.94
CA GLN A 65 -21.50 6.77 14.44
C GLN A 65 -22.81 7.53 14.70
N ILE A 66 -23.03 8.04 15.92
CA ILE A 66 -24.23 8.82 16.27
C ILE A 66 -24.39 10.02 15.34
N ILE A 67 -23.32 10.80 15.16
CA ILE A 67 -23.35 11.99 14.31
C ILE A 67 -23.57 11.61 12.84
N THR A 68 -22.88 10.59 12.34
CA THR A 68 -23.06 10.10 10.96
C THR A 68 -24.51 9.70 10.69
N PHE A 69 -25.13 8.90 11.56
CA PHE A 69 -26.53 8.48 11.35
C PHE A 69 -27.54 9.61 11.54
N ALA A 70 -27.26 10.58 12.42
CA ALA A 70 -28.08 11.79 12.54
C ALA A 70 -28.01 12.67 11.28
N ARG A 71 -26.84 12.78 10.65
CA ARG A 71 -26.67 13.50 9.38
C ARG A 71 -27.45 12.83 8.25
N ILE A 72 -27.34 11.50 8.15
CA ILE A 72 -28.07 10.71 7.15
C ILE A 72 -29.58 10.88 7.30
N SER A 73 -30.12 10.84 8.51
CA SER A 73 -31.57 11.02 8.74
C SER A 73 -32.06 12.43 8.41
N GLN A 74 -31.16 13.42 8.40
CA GLN A 74 -31.43 14.80 8.01
C GLN A 74 -31.15 15.07 6.52
N GLY A 75 -30.78 14.05 5.73
CA GLY A 75 -30.43 14.21 4.32
C GLY A 75 -29.11 14.96 4.10
N GLN A 76 -28.23 15.01 5.11
CA GLN A 76 -26.92 15.64 5.02
C GLN A 76 -25.84 14.64 4.59
N GLU A 77 -24.80 15.15 3.93
CA GLU A 77 -23.65 14.35 3.51
C GLU A 77 -22.88 13.76 4.69
N ILE A 78 -22.36 12.54 4.50
CA ILE A 78 -21.42 11.89 5.42
C ILE A 78 -20.10 12.68 5.40
N VAL A 79 -19.47 12.82 6.56
CA VAL A 79 -18.21 13.58 6.70
C VAL A 79 -17.13 12.72 7.36
N GLN A 80 -15.88 13.07 7.10
CA GLN A 80 -14.71 12.45 7.73
C GLN A 80 -14.51 12.97 9.17
N PHE A 81 -13.90 12.12 10.00
CA PHE A 81 -13.43 12.39 11.35
C PHE A 81 -11.96 11.97 11.44
N HIS A 82 -11.10 12.82 11.97
CA HIS A 82 -9.65 12.60 12.07
C HIS A 82 -9.00 12.18 10.74
N GLY A 83 -9.47 12.76 9.63
CA GLY A 83 -9.00 12.45 8.27
C GLY A 83 -9.50 11.11 7.70
N LYS A 84 -10.43 10.43 8.37
CA LYS A 84 -10.93 9.11 7.96
C LYS A 84 -12.44 9.07 7.86
N TRP A 85 -12.94 8.19 7.00
CA TRP A 85 -14.36 7.92 6.90
C TRP A 85 -14.88 7.09 8.10
N PRO A 86 -16.17 7.25 8.48
CA PRO A 86 -16.73 6.57 9.65
C PRO A 86 -17.09 5.10 9.34
N PHE A 87 -16.11 4.20 9.37
CA PHE A 87 -16.31 2.76 9.16
C PHE A 87 -17.08 2.09 10.31
N LEU A 88 -17.83 1.04 9.99
CA LEU A 88 -18.37 0.12 11.00
C LEU A 88 -17.30 -0.87 11.43
N ARG A 89 -17.06 -0.97 12.74
CA ARG A 89 -16.11 -1.93 13.30
C ARG A 89 -16.75 -3.32 13.38
N PHE A 90 -15.99 -4.35 13.03
CA PHE A 90 -16.41 -5.74 13.16
C PHE A 90 -15.47 -6.50 14.10
N PHE A 91 -15.97 -6.95 15.26
CA PHE A 91 -15.14 -7.48 16.36
C PHE A 91 -13.94 -6.58 16.72
N GLY A 92 -14.10 -5.26 16.62
CA GLY A 92 -13.05 -4.27 16.88
C GLY A 92 -12.08 -4.02 15.70
N VAL A 93 -12.14 -4.78 14.61
CA VAL A 93 -11.40 -4.49 13.37
C VAL A 93 -11.90 -3.18 12.79
N GLN A 94 -10.99 -2.24 12.51
CA GLN A 94 -11.34 -0.89 12.06
C GLN A 94 -11.88 -0.87 10.62
N GLU A 95 -11.17 -1.49 9.68
CA GLU A 95 -11.46 -1.44 8.24
C GLU A 95 -11.50 -2.86 7.65
N LEU A 96 -12.59 -3.58 7.90
CA LEU A 96 -12.69 -5.01 7.60
C LEU A 96 -12.42 -5.35 6.12
N ALA A 97 -12.96 -4.57 5.18
CA ALA A 97 -12.76 -4.84 3.76
C ALA A 97 -11.29 -4.67 3.35
N SER A 98 -10.63 -3.59 3.80
CA SER A 98 -9.21 -3.35 3.57
C SER A 98 -8.37 -4.52 4.11
N VAL A 99 -8.64 -5.01 5.32
CA VAL A 99 -7.95 -6.18 5.90
C VAL A 99 -8.11 -7.43 5.04
N ILE A 100 -9.34 -7.76 4.63
CA ILE A 100 -9.62 -8.95 3.81
C ILE A 100 -8.88 -8.87 2.47
N PHE A 101 -8.91 -7.71 1.81
CA PHE A 101 -8.27 -7.54 0.51
C PHE A 101 -6.74 -7.46 0.61
N SER A 102 -6.18 -6.93 1.70
CA SER A 102 -4.75 -7.01 1.98
C SER A 102 -4.31 -8.47 2.20
N MET A 103 -5.04 -9.24 3.01
CA MET A 103 -4.79 -10.68 3.16
C MET A 103 -4.92 -11.43 1.83
N ALA A 104 -5.89 -11.06 0.98
CA ALA A 104 -6.04 -11.67 -0.34
C ALA A 104 -4.82 -11.40 -1.24
N ASN A 105 -4.22 -10.21 -1.17
CA ASN A 105 -2.99 -9.89 -1.88
C ASN A 105 -1.74 -10.60 -1.32
N PHE A 106 -1.71 -10.95 -0.03
CA PHE A 106 -0.63 -11.77 0.52
C PHE A 106 -0.52 -13.14 -0.17
N VAL A 107 -1.67 -13.75 -0.52
CA VAL A 107 -1.75 -15.12 -1.09
C VAL A 107 -0.93 -15.30 -2.38
N PRO A 108 -1.06 -14.48 -3.43
CA PRO A 108 -0.25 -14.62 -4.64
C PRO A 108 1.24 -14.47 -4.34
N HIS A 109 1.66 -13.55 -3.46
CA HIS A 109 3.06 -13.42 -3.07
C HIS A 109 3.59 -14.68 -2.39
N TYR A 110 2.84 -15.25 -1.44
CA TYR A 110 3.22 -16.50 -0.76
C TYR A 110 3.31 -17.69 -1.75
N LYS A 111 2.30 -17.87 -2.60
CA LYS A 111 2.31 -18.93 -3.62
C LYS A 111 3.44 -18.74 -4.63
N GLY A 112 3.68 -17.50 -5.05
CA GLY A 112 4.79 -17.11 -5.92
C GLY A 112 6.15 -17.43 -5.30
N TRP A 113 6.36 -17.08 -4.03
CA TRP A 113 7.56 -17.45 -3.27
C TRP A 113 7.80 -18.96 -3.23
N GLN A 114 6.76 -19.76 -2.90
CA GLN A 114 6.86 -21.21 -2.90
C GLN A 114 7.21 -21.77 -4.29
N MET A 115 6.55 -21.26 -5.33
CA MET A 115 6.81 -21.65 -6.72
C MET A 115 8.26 -21.36 -7.10
N LEU A 116 8.74 -20.14 -6.85
CA LEU A 116 10.09 -19.68 -7.22
C LEU A 116 11.16 -20.46 -6.45
N LYS A 117 10.97 -20.75 -5.16
CA LYS A 117 11.88 -21.61 -4.39
C LYS A 117 12.00 -23.01 -5.00
N ARG A 118 10.87 -23.62 -5.37
CA ARG A 118 10.88 -24.96 -6.02
C ARG A 118 11.56 -24.92 -7.39
N LEU A 119 11.36 -23.86 -8.17
CA LEU A 119 12.05 -23.68 -9.45
C LEU A 119 13.56 -23.57 -9.24
N ASN A 120 14.00 -22.75 -8.28
CA ASN A 120 15.43 -22.56 -7.99
C ASN A 120 16.13 -23.86 -7.55
N GLN A 121 15.44 -24.70 -6.77
CA GLN A 121 15.97 -25.99 -6.33
C GLN A 121 16.12 -26.98 -7.48
N ARG A 122 15.20 -26.95 -8.46
CA ARG A 122 15.24 -27.86 -9.61
C ARG A 122 16.27 -27.44 -10.64
N LYS A 123 16.33 -26.13 -10.92
CA LYS A 123 17.26 -25.54 -11.87
C LYS A 123 17.56 -24.11 -11.43
N PRO A 124 18.74 -23.87 -10.84
CA PRO A 124 19.16 -22.54 -10.44
C PRO A 124 19.16 -21.58 -11.63
N ASN A 125 18.67 -20.37 -11.42
CA ASN A 125 18.70 -19.29 -12.40
C ASN A 125 19.00 -17.96 -11.68
N SER A 126 19.90 -17.16 -12.24
CA SER A 126 20.39 -15.90 -11.68
C SER A 126 19.29 -14.87 -11.41
N LEU A 127 18.15 -14.94 -12.10
CA LEU A 127 17.01 -14.04 -11.88
C LEU A 127 16.13 -14.42 -10.69
N ILE A 128 16.08 -15.71 -10.31
CA ILE A 128 15.15 -16.20 -9.29
C ILE A 128 15.33 -15.53 -7.92
N PRO A 129 16.55 -15.25 -7.42
CA PRO A 129 16.72 -14.51 -6.16
C PRO A 129 15.99 -13.16 -6.13
N TYR A 130 15.94 -12.45 -7.25
CA TYR A 130 15.27 -11.15 -7.35
C TYR A 130 13.74 -11.30 -7.39
N TYR A 131 13.22 -12.33 -8.08
CA TYR A 131 11.79 -12.65 -8.01
C TYR A 131 11.35 -13.11 -6.61
N ILE A 132 12.21 -13.85 -5.90
CA ILE A 132 11.96 -14.25 -4.52
C ILE A 132 11.90 -13.02 -3.61
N GLY A 133 12.81 -12.05 -3.78
CA GLY A 133 12.77 -10.81 -3.02
C GLY A 133 11.49 -10.01 -3.28
N PHE A 134 10.99 -9.96 -4.52
CA PHE A 134 9.70 -9.33 -4.84
C PHE A 134 8.55 -9.98 -4.05
N ALA A 135 8.58 -11.31 -3.94
CA ALA A 135 7.59 -12.03 -3.14
C ALA A 135 7.70 -11.76 -1.64
N ILE A 136 8.92 -11.69 -1.09
CA ILE A 136 9.14 -11.41 0.33
C ILE A 136 8.69 -9.99 0.69
N VAL A 137 9.09 -9.00 -0.10
CA VAL A 137 8.72 -7.60 0.12
C VAL A 137 7.21 -7.39 -0.05
N GLY A 138 6.60 -8.05 -1.05
CA GLY A 138 5.15 -8.06 -1.22
C GLY A 138 4.42 -8.66 -0.02
N MET A 139 4.84 -9.84 0.46
CA MET A 139 4.29 -10.44 1.68
C MET A 139 4.40 -9.49 2.89
N ASN A 140 5.55 -8.86 3.09
CA ASN A 140 5.74 -7.88 4.18
C ASN A 140 4.76 -6.69 4.07
N SER A 141 4.55 -6.18 2.87
CA SER A 141 3.67 -5.02 2.66
C SER A 141 2.22 -5.33 2.99
N TRP A 142 1.71 -6.47 2.52
CA TRP A 142 0.33 -6.85 2.78
C TRP A 142 0.10 -7.30 4.23
N VAL A 143 1.14 -7.78 4.93
CA VAL A 143 1.08 -7.99 6.39
C VAL A 143 0.90 -6.65 7.10
N TRP A 144 1.74 -5.65 6.83
CA TRP A 144 1.65 -4.37 7.52
C TRP A 144 0.38 -3.60 7.18
N SER A 145 -0.08 -3.67 5.93
CA SER A 145 -1.40 -3.17 5.53
C SER A 145 -2.52 -3.85 6.34
N SER A 146 -2.52 -5.19 6.42
CA SER A 146 -3.53 -5.92 7.21
C SER A 146 -3.49 -5.53 8.69
N VAL A 147 -2.31 -5.34 9.26
CA VAL A 147 -2.14 -4.92 10.67
C VAL A 147 -2.67 -3.51 10.89
N PHE A 148 -2.30 -2.56 10.03
CA PHE A 148 -2.73 -1.16 10.12
C PHE A 148 -4.25 -1.01 9.99
N HIS A 149 -4.87 -1.62 8.97
CA HIS A 149 -6.33 -1.57 8.79
C HIS A 149 -7.11 -2.36 9.85
N THR A 150 -6.46 -3.31 10.53
CA THR A 150 -7.05 -3.96 11.70
C THR A 150 -7.09 -3.00 12.87
N ARG A 151 -5.95 -2.38 13.17
CA ARG A 151 -5.80 -1.46 14.29
C ARG A 151 -4.76 -0.41 13.99
N ASP A 152 -5.23 0.83 13.90
CA ASP A 152 -4.40 1.99 13.64
C ASP A 152 -3.66 2.49 14.90
N PHE A 153 -2.34 2.44 14.84
CA PHE A 153 -1.38 3.13 15.70
C PHE A 153 -0.34 3.87 14.85
N PRO A 154 0.31 4.93 15.39
CA PRO A 154 1.37 5.64 14.67
C PRO A 154 2.52 4.74 14.18
N VAL A 155 2.78 3.62 14.86
CA VAL A 155 3.80 2.65 14.45
C VAL A 155 3.30 1.78 13.30
N THR A 156 2.07 1.27 13.36
CA THR A 156 1.51 0.41 12.31
C THR A 156 1.28 1.20 11.03
N GLU A 157 0.86 2.47 11.16
CA GLU A 157 0.73 3.42 10.05
C GLU A 157 2.07 3.62 9.32
N LYS A 158 3.13 3.94 10.07
CA LYS A 158 4.48 4.07 9.50
C LYS A 158 4.93 2.79 8.81
N LEU A 159 4.71 1.63 9.42
CA LEU A 159 5.16 0.35 8.88
C LEU A 159 4.39 -0.06 7.62
N ASP A 160 3.11 0.28 7.51
CA ASP A 160 2.34 0.11 6.28
C ASP A 160 2.94 0.96 5.15
N TYR A 161 3.11 2.27 5.40
CA TYR A 161 3.66 3.23 4.43
C TYR A 161 5.09 2.86 4.00
N PHE A 162 5.97 2.52 4.94
CA PHE A 162 7.34 2.12 4.63
C PHE A 162 7.40 0.81 3.87
N SER A 163 6.48 -0.12 4.15
CA SER A 163 6.44 -1.39 3.43
C SER A 163 5.92 -1.21 2.00
N ALA A 164 4.88 -0.39 1.81
CA ALA A 164 4.44 0.02 0.46
C ALA A 164 5.57 0.70 -0.32
N GLY A 165 6.28 1.64 0.31
CA GLY A 165 7.48 2.28 -0.26
C GLY A 165 8.58 1.29 -0.65
N LEU A 166 8.85 0.31 0.22
CA LEU A 166 9.82 -0.74 -0.05
C LEU A 166 9.39 -1.62 -1.24
N SER A 167 8.10 -1.96 -1.35
CA SER A 167 7.55 -2.71 -2.48
C SER A 167 7.74 -2.00 -3.80
N VAL A 168 7.39 -0.71 -3.86
CA VAL A 168 7.53 0.09 -5.08
C VAL A 168 9.00 0.21 -5.47
N LEU A 169 9.89 0.52 -4.52
CA LEU A 169 11.32 0.66 -4.79
C LEU A 169 11.99 -0.67 -5.16
N TYR A 170 11.62 -1.76 -4.50
CA TYR A 170 12.11 -3.09 -4.84
C TYR A 170 11.63 -3.51 -6.23
N GLY A 171 10.37 -3.20 -6.59
CA GLY A 171 9.84 -3.39 -7.93
C GLY A 171 10.70 -2.71 -9.00
N PHE A 172 11.09 -1.46 -8.76
CA PHE A 172 12.01 -0.72 -9.63
C PHE A 172 13.39 -1.37 -9.72
N PHE A 173 13.97 -1.75 -8.57
CA PHE A 173 15.26 -2.44 -8.51
C PHE A 173 15.24 -3.73 -9.33
N PHE A 174 14.26 -4.60 -9.07
CA PHE A 174 14.12 -5.88 -9.76
C PHE A 174 13.84 -5.68 -11.26
N ALA A 175 12.97 -4.74 -11.65
CA ALA A 175 12.72 -4.42 -13.05
C ALA A 175 14.00 -4.00 -13.78
N THR A 176 14.83 -3.17 -13.15
CA THR A 176 16.13 -2.75 -13.68
C THR A 176 17.08 -3.93 -13.84
N VAL A 177 17.20 -4.78 -12.81
CA VAL A 177 18.03 -5.99 -12.87
C VAL A 177 17.60 -6.89 -14.03
N ARG A 178 16.29 -7.10 -14.19
CA ARG A 178 15.75 -7.99 -15.21
C ARG A 178 15.89 -7.43 -16.62
N ILE A 179 15.53 -6.16 -16.84
CA ILE A 179 15.52 -5.55 -18.18
C ILE A 179 16.94 -5.40 -18.71
N PHE A 180 17.88 -4.98 -17.87
CA PHE A 180 19.27 -4.77 -18.26
C PHE A 180 20.18 -5.97 -17.98
N ARG A 181 19.62 -7.14 -17.62
CA ARG A 181 20.36 -8.37 -17.31
C ARG A 181 21.53 -8.15 -16.35
N LEU A 182 21.30 -7.40 -15.28
CA LEU A 182 22.28 -7.15 -14.22
C LEU A 182 22.41 -8.35 -13.27
N ASP A 183 21.65 -9.42 -13.51
CA ASP A 183 21.76 -10.70 -12.84
C ASP A 183 23.06 -11.43 -13.20
N LYS A 184 23.67 -11.15 -14.36
CA LYS A 184 24.93 -11.75 -14.81
C LYS A 184 26.14 -11.23 -14.01
N ASP A 185 27.07 -12.12 -13.67
CA ASP A 185 28.27 -11.79 -12.86
C ASP A 185 29.14 -10.68 -13.48
N SER A 186 29.24 -10.63 -14.80
CA SER A 186 29.94 -9.56 -15.53
C SER A 186 29.43 -8.13 -15.23
N ARG A 187 28.22 -7.99 -14.67
CA ARG A 187 27.58 -6.71 -14.35
C ARG A 187 27.38 -6.51 -12.84
N GLU A 188 28.07 -7.30 -12.01
CA GLU A 188 27.94 -7.27 -10.56
C GLU A 188 28.20 -5.86 -9.97
N THR A 189 29.25 -5.17 -10.41
CA THR A 189 29.56 -3.82 -9.92
C THR A 189 28.40 -2.83 -10.14
N ILE A 190 27.77 -2.88 -11.32
CA ILE A 190 26.63 -2.02 -11.66
C ILE A 190 25.41 -2.41 -10.80
N ARG A 191 25.19 -3.71 -10.61
CA ARG A 191 24.12 -4.22 -9.74
C ARG A 191 24.29 -3.77 -8.29
N LEU A 192 25.49 -3.85 -7.73
CA LEU A 192 25.80 -3.44 -6.36
C LEU A 192 25.69 -1.93 -6.18
N ALA A 193 26.10 -1.15 -7.18
CA ALA A 193 25.90 0.29 -7.19
C ALA A 193 24.40 0.64 -7.18
N LEU A 194 23.60 0.00 -8.05
CA LEU A 194 22.15 0.17 -8.07
C LEU A 194 21.51 -0.20 -6.72
N ALA A 195 21.88 -1.35 -6.15
CA ALA A 195 21.38 -1.79 -4.85
C ALA A 195 21.72 -0.79 -3.75
N SER A 196 22.96 -0.30 -3.73
CA SER A 196 23.41 0.73 -2.77
C SER A 196 22.62 2.02 -2.89
N VAL A 197 22.34 2.48 -4.12
CA VAL A 197 21.50 3.66 -4.37
C VAL A 197 20.08 3.44 -3.85
N CYS A 198 19.43 2.32 -4.20
CA CYS A 198 18.08 2.00 -3.72
C CYS A 198 18.03 1.92 -2.19
N VAL A 199 18.97 1.23 -1.55
CA VAL A 199 19.04 1.14 -0.08
C VAL A 199 19.22 2.52 0.54
N THR A 200 20.13 3.34 0.01
CA THR A 200 20.39 4.69 0.51
C THR A 200 19.14 5.57 0.39
N LEU A 201 18.47 5.55 -0.76
CA LEU A 201 17.23 6.29 -0.98
C LEU A 201 16.12 5.83 -0.02
N PHE A 202 15.98 4.52 0.20
CA PHE A 202 15.00 3.99 1.14
C PHE A 202 15.29 4.42 2.58
N LEU A 203 16.54 4.32 3.03
CA LEU A 203 16.94 4.74 4.36
C LEU A 203 16.75 6.25 4.54
N ALA A 204 17.09 7.06 3.56
CA ALA A 204 16.84 8.50 3.59
C ALA A 204 15.34 8.82 3.65
N HIS A 205 14.53 8.13 2.86
CA HIS A 205 13.07 8.28 2.83
C HIS A 205 12.43 7.93 4.18
N VAL A 206 12.76 6.76 4.74
CA VAL A 206 12.28 6.31 6.06
C VAL A 206 12.77 7.25 7.16
N SER A 207 14.03 7.71 7.10
CA SER A 207 14.59 8.64 8.09
C SER A 207 13.86 9.99 8.07
N TYR A 208 13.60 10.54 6.88
CA TYR A 208 12.83 11.78 6.73
C TYR A 208 11.42 11.65 7.34
N LEU A 209 10.69 10.60 6.97
CA LEU A 209 9.33 10.36 7.45
C LEU A 209 9.27 10.01 8.95
N SER A 210 10.34 9.45 9.50
CA SER A 210 10.40 9.05 10.91
C SER A 210 10.79 10.20 11.85
N PHE A 211 11.79 11.00 11.45
CA PHE A 211 12.47 11.95 12.35
C PHE A 211 12.17 13.42 12.05
N ILE A 212 11.69 13.75 10.85
CA ILE A 212 11.44 15.15 10.45
C ILE A 212 9.94 15.42 10.42
N LYS A 213 9.23 14.81 9.47
CA LYS A 213 7.77 14.99 9.30
C LYS A 213 7.20 13.78 8.58
N PHE A 214 6.19 13.15 9.17
CA PHE A 214 5.41 12.12 8.48
C PHE A 214 4.45 12.81 7.51
N ASP A 215 4.92 13.01 6.27
CA ASP A 215 4.21 13.75 5.24
C ASP A 215 3.65 12.79 4.17
N TYR A 216 2.32 12.62 4.20
CA TYR A 216 1.58 11.75 3.28
C TYR A 216 1.75 12.16 1.81
N GLY A 217 1.77 13.47 1.53
CA GLY A 217 1.91 13.99 0.17
C GLY A 217 3.29 13.70 -0.41
N TYR A 218 4.34 13.88 0.40
CA TYR A 218 5.69 13.47 0.03
C TYR A 218 5.79 11.96 -0.19
N ASN A 219 5.25 11.13 0.73
CA ASN A 219 5.27 9.68 0.59
C ASN A 219 4.59 9.23 -0.71
N MET A 220 3.39 9.76 -0.99
CA MET A 220 2.65 9.45 -2.20
C MET A 220 3.42 9.87 -3.45
N MET A 221 3.95 11.11 -3.47
CA MET A 221 4.74 11.61 -4.60
C MET A 221 5.96 10.74 -4.90
N ALA A 222 6.72 10.34 -3.86
CA ALA A 222 7.89 9.47 -4.02
C ALA A 222 7.51 8.13 -4.67
N ASN A 223 6.43 7.50 -4.20
CA ASN A 223 5.93 6.24 -4.74
C ASN A 223 5.40 6.40 -6.18
N VAL A 224 4.65 7.46 -6.47
CA VAL A 224 4.12 7.73 -7.81
C VAL A 224 5.25 7.94 -8.81
N VAL A 225 6.30 8.68 -8.46
CA VAL A 225 7.47 8.89 -9.34
C VAL A 225 8.16 7.56 -9.67
N VAL A 226 8.45 6.74 -8.66
CA VAL A 226 9.11 5.44 -8.86
C VAL A 226 8.19 4.45 -9.60
N GLY A 227 6.88 4.50 -9.36
CA GLY A 227 5.87 3.73 -10.09
C GLY A 227 5.77 4.13 -11.57
N ALA A 228 5.84 5.43 -11.88
CA ALA A 228 5.83 5.94 -13.26
C ALA A 228 7.07 5.48 -14.04
N LEU A 229 8.25 5.50 -13.40
CA LEU A 229 9.47 4.96 -13.99
C LEU A 229 9.33 3.47 -14.32
N GLN A 230 8.75 2.68 -13.40
CA GLN A 230 8.47 1.27 -13.65
C GLN A 230 7.50 1.05 -14.82
N LEU A 231 6.42 1.84 -14.90
CA LEU A 231 5.48 1.77 -16.02
C LEU A 231 6.18 2.01 -17.36
N ILE A 232 7.05 3.03 -17.44
CA ILE A 232 7.83 3.31 -18.65
C ILE A 232 8.76 2.14 -18.99
N MET A 233 9.50 1.63 -18.01
CA MET A 233 10.44 0.52 -18.19
C MET A 233 9.74 -0.75 -18.66
N TRP A 234 8.64 -1.13 -18.02
CA TRP A 234 7.86 -2.30 -18.41
C TRP A 234 7.16 -2.13 -19.75
N SER A 235 6.75 -0.91 -20.11
CA SER A 235 6.24 -0.62 -21.45
C SER A 235 7.30 -0.88 -22.51
N VAL A 236 8.47 -0.25 -22.38
CA VAL A 236 9.58 -0.41 -23.33
C VAL A 236 10.00 -1.87 -23.44
N TYR A 237 10.18 -2.57 -22.31
CA TYR A 237 10.51 -3.99 -22.29
C TYR A 237 9.45 -4.82 -23.01
N SER A 238 8.18 -4.64 -22.65
CA SER A 238 7.07 -5.47 -23.15
C SER A 238 6.92 -5.39 -24.67
N PHE A 239 6.92 -4.17 -25.21
CA PHE A 239 6.79 -3.95 -26.66
C PHE A 239 8.05 -4.36 -27.42
N SER A 240 9.25 -4.10 -26.88
CA SER A 240 10.50 -4.55 -27.49
C SER A 240 10.59 -6.08 -27.55
N GLN A 241 10.16 -6.75 -26.49
CA GLN A 241 10.17 -8.20 -26.43
C GLN A 241 9.11 -8.80 -27.35
N PHE A 242 7.91 -8.20 -27.41
CA PHE A 242 6.87 -8.64 -28.33
C PHE A 242 7.28 -8.49 -29.80
N ALA A 243 7.95 -7.39 -30.15
CA ALA A 243 8.47 -7.19 -31.50
C ALA A 243 9.45 -8.29 -31.93
N LYS A 244 10.26 -8.79 -30.98
CA LYS A 244 11.24 -9.87 -31.20
C LYS A 244 10.62 -11.26 -31.23
N THR A 245 9.77 -11.60 -30.25
CA THR A 245 9.28 -12.97 -30.07
C THR A 245 7.92 -13.23 -30.69
N ARG A 246 7.10 -12.18 -30.87
CA ARG A 246 5.67 -12.26 -31.24
C ARG A 246 4.83 -13.07 -30.26
N GLU A 247 5.30 -13.25 -29.02
CA GLU A 247 4.60 -14.01 -27.98
C GLU A 247 3.84 -13.09 -27.02
N TRP A 248 2.51 -13.23 -26.95
CA TRP A 248 1.63 -12.36 -26.15
C TRP A 248 1.95 -12.27 -24.66
N TRP A 249 2.61 -13.28 -24.08
CA TRP A 249 3.00 -13.21 -22.66
C TRP A 249 3.99 -12.08 -22.38
N SER A 250 4.77 -11.64 -23.37
CA SER A 250 5.72 -10.55 -23.20
C SER A 250 5.04 -9.20 -23.00
N LEU A 251 3.76 -9.06 -23.39
CA LEU A 251 2.95 -7.86 -23.17
C LEU A 251 2.29 -7.82 -21.78
N MET A 252 2.35 -8.92 -21.01
CA MET A 252 1.75 -8.98 -19.68
C MET A 252 2.26 -7.90 -18.72
N PRO A 253 3.58 -7.64 -18.58
CA PRO A 253 4.06 -6.63 -17.63
C PRO A 253 3.48 -5.24 -17.87
N PHE A 254 3.41 -4.81 -19.13
CA PHE A 254 2.74 -3.55 -19.51
C PHE A 254 1.28 -3.53 -19.06
N GLY A 255 0.50 -4.54 -19.43
CA GLY A 255 -0.92 -4.63 -19.05
C GLY A 255 -1.12 -4.66 -17.53
N LEU A 256 -0.23 -5.33 -16.79
CA LEU A 256 -0.27 -5.38 -15.34
C LEU A 256 0.07 -4.03 -14.70
N CYS A 257 1.10 -3.33 -15.19
CA CYS A 257 1.41 -1.98 -14.71
C CYS A 257 0.24 -1.01 -14.97
N VAL A 258 -0.35 -1.03 -16.17
CA VAL A 258 -1.53 -0.21 -16.49
C VAL A 258 -2.70 -0.52 -15.56
N THR A 259 -2.98 -1.81 -15.32
CA THR A 259 -4.08 -2.22 -14.43
C THR A 259 -3.85 -1.78 -12.99
N ILE A 260 -2.63 -1.93 -12.47
CA ILE A 260 -2.27 -1.50 -11.12
C ILE A 260 -2.34 0.03 -10.99
N SER A 261 -1.86 0.78 -12.00
CA SER A 261 -1.96 2.25 -12.03
C SER A 261 -3.42 2.71 -12.09
N ALA A 262 -4.27 2.06 -12.88
CA ALA A 262 -5.70 2.35 -12.93
C ALA A 262 -6.39 2.05 -11.60
N ALA A 263 -6.02 0.93 -10.94
CA ALA A 263 -6.53 0.57 -9.63
C ALA A 263 -6.14 1.58 -8.55
N MET A 264 -4.89 2.06 -8.55
CA MET A 264 -4.44 3.13 -7.65
C MET A 264 -5.21 4.45 -7.89
N GLY A 265 -5.62 4.71 -9.13
CA GLY A 265 -6.47 5.85 -9.48
C GLY A 265 -7.84 5.84 -8.79
N LEU A 266 -8.29 4.71 -8.23
CA LEU A 266 -9.53 4.65 -7.45
C LEU A 266 -9.47 5.54 -6.21
N GLU A 267 -8.29 5.73 -5.62
CA GLU A 267 -8.12 6.61 -4.45
C GLU A 267 -8.51 8.06 -4.73
N LEU A 268 -8.46 8.51 -5.99
CA LEU A 268 -8.85 9.87 -6.37
C LEU A 268 -10.34 10.16 -6.16
N PHE A 269 -11.18 9.13 -6.06
CA PHE A 269 -12.61 9.30 -5.83
C PHE A 269 -12.95 9.59 -4.36
N ASP A 270 -12.08 9.20 -3.41
CA ASP A 270 -12.23 9.38 -1.95
C ASP A 270 -13.69 9.46 -1.46
N PHE A 271 -14.46 8.39 -1.65
CA PHE A 271 -15.90 8.37 -1.35
C PHE A 271 -16.19 7.75 0.03
N PRO A 272 -17.29 8.15 0.70
CA PRO A 272 -17.70 7.55 1.97
C PRO A 272 -18.01 6.05 1.81
N PRO A 273 -17.59 5.19 2.76
CA PRO A 273 -17.62 3.75 2.60
C PRO A 273 -19.04 3.25 2.35
N TRP A 274 -19.21 2.54 1.24
CA TRP A 274 -20.43 1.83 0.92
C TRP A 274 -20.75 0.83 2.02
N LYS A 275 -21.97 0.92 2.56
CA LYS A 275 -22.42 0.17 3.74
C LYS A 275 -21.47 0.29 4.94
N PHE A 276 -20.70 1.37 5.03
CA PHE A 276 -19.68 1.62 6.05
C PHE A 276 -18.57 0.57 6.13
N LEU A 277 -18.34 -0.18 5.05
CA LEU A 277 -17.34 -1.25 4.99
C LEU A 277 -16.36 -1.10 3.82
N VAL A 278 -16.84 -0.67 2.64
CA VAL A 278 -16.05 -0.66 1.40
C VAL A 278 -15.91 0.76 0.88
N ASP A 279 -14.71 1.28 0.83
CA ASP A 279 -14.33 2.60 0.31
C ASP A 279 -13.43 2.50 -0.94
N ALA A 280 -12.97 3.64 -1.44
CA ALA A 280 -12.04 3.70 -2.58
C ALA A 280 -10.75 2.92 -2.34
N HIS A 281 -10.18 3.03 -1.12
CA HIS A 281 -8.91 2.41 -0.77
C HIS A 281 -8.99 0.88 -0.72
N SER A 282 -10.03 0.32 -0.08
CA SER A 282 -10.27 -1.12 -0.08
C SER A 282 -10.55 -1.68 -1.48
N LEU A 283 -11.20 -0.91 -2.37
CA LEU A 283 -11.37 -1.32 -3.77
C LEU A 283 -10.05 -1.35 -4.54
N TRP A 284 -9.12 -0.43 -4.26
CA TRP A 284 -7.76 -0.52 -4.79
C TRP A 284 -7.08 -1.81 -4.35
N HIS A 285 -7.16 -2.18 -3.07
CA HIS A 285 -6.64 -3.47 -2.59
C HIS A 285 -7.29 -4.65 -3.32
N ALA A 286 -8.61 -4.65 -3.47
CA ALA A 286 -9.31 -5.72 -4.18
C ALA A 286 -8.84 -5.86 -5.65
N ALA A 287 -8.66 -4.74 -6.33
CA ALA A 287 -8.30 -4.68 -7.75
C ALA A 287 -6.87 -5.17 -8.05
N THR A 288 -5.96 -5.19 -7.06
CA THR A 288 -4.56 -5.61 -7.24
C THR A 288 -4.32 -7.12 -7.03
N VAL A 289 -5.28 -7.85 -6.45
CA VAL A 289 -5.14 -9.29 -6.16
C VAL A 289 -4.90 -10.12 -7.42
N ILE A 290 -5.75 -9.95 -8.45
CA ILE A 290 -5.64 -10.70 -9.71
C ILE A 290 -4.35 -10.32 -10.47
N PRO A 291 -4.03 -9.03 -10.67
CA PRO A 291 -2.74 -8.63 -11.23
C PRO A 291 -1.53 -9.27 -10.53
N CYS A 292 -1.57 -9.43 -9.21
CA CYS A 292 -0.47 -10.05 -8.47
C CYS A 292 -0.28 -11.53 -8.84
N PHE A 293 -1.36 -12.31 -9.01
CA PHE A 293 -1.25 -13.69 -9.53
C PHE A 293 -0.63 -13.74 -10.94
N LEU A 294 -1.01 -12.79 -11.79
CA LEU A 294 -0.52 -12.71 -13.16
C LEU A 294 0.95 -12.32 -13.24
N TRP A 295 1.45 -11.51 -12.30
CA TRP A 295 2.89 -11.22 -12.18
C TRP A 295 3.72 -12.49 -12.01
N TYR A 296 3.33 -13.39 -11.10
CA TYR A 296 4.05 -14.67 -10.92
C TYR A 296 3.91 -15.61 -12.12
N THR A 297 2.76 -15.56 -12.80
CA THR A 297 2.56 -16.30 -14.05
C THR A 297 3.52 -15.81 -15.12
N TRP A 298 3.69 -14.49 -15.25
CA TRP A 298 4.67 -13.89 -16.14
C TRP A 298 6.10 -14.28 -15.77
N MET A 299 6.51 -14.15 -14.49
CA MET A 299 7.86 -14.51 -14.02
C MET A 299 8.21 -15.97 -14.36
N LYS A 300 7.25 -16.89 -14.24
CA LYS A 300 7.45 -18.29 -14.62
C LYS A 300 7.71 -18.44 -16.12
N LYS A 301 6.91 -17.77 -16.97
CA LYS A 301 7.09 -17.80 -18.44
C LYS A 301 8.41 -17.16 -18.86
N ASP A 302 8.76 -16.09 -18.17
CA ASP A 302 10.00 -15.36 -18.40
C ASP A 302 11.23 -16.23 -18.13
N LEU A 303 11.27 -16.93 -16.98
CA LEU A 303 12.32 -17.91 -16.69
C LEU A 303 12.38 -19.02 -17.76
N GLN A 304 11.22 -19.55 -18.18
CA GLN A 304 11.16 -20.57 -19.23
C GLN A 304 11.67 -20.07 -20.58
N TYR A 305 11.46 -18.80 -20.91
CA TYR A 305 11.98 -18.19 -22.13
C TYR A 305 13.50 -18.09 -22.08
N GLU A 306 14.05 -17.60 -20.96
CA GLU A 306 15.50 -17.48 -20.77
C GLU A 306 16.21 -18.84 -20.86
N GLU A 307 15.62 -19.88 -20.25
CA GLU A 307 16.15 -21.24 -20.37
C GLU A 307 16.14 -21.80 -21.80
N ARG A 308 15.25 -21.33 -22.68
CA ARG A 308 15.23 -21.74 -24.09
C ARG A 308 16.30 -20.99 -24.88
N ALA A 309 16.48 -19.69 -24.60
CA ALA A 309 17.50 -18.87 -25.25
C ALA A 309 18.91 -19.38 -24.94
N GLU A 310 19.20 -19.74 -23.68
CA GLU A 310 20.49 -20.31 -23.27
C GLU A 310 20.83 -21.65 -23.93
N LYS A 311 19.83 -22.41 -24.43
CA LYS A 311 20.07 -23.67 -25.16
C LYS A 311 20.39 -23.48 -26.64
N GLN A 312 20.18 -22.27 -27.16
CA GLN A 312 20.39 -21.92 -28.57
C GLN A 312 21.70 -21.17 -28.81
N GLU A 313 22.36 -20.72 -27.74
CA GLU A 313 23.74 -20.20 -27.72
C GLU A 313 24.75 -21.34 -27.46
#